data_AF-A0A6B3I6M2-F1
#
_entry.id   AF-A0A6B3I6M2-F1
#
_cell.length_a   1.000
_cell.length_b   1.000
_cell.length_c   1.000
_cell.angle_alpha   90.00
_cell.angle_beta   90.00
_cell.angle_gamma   90.00
#
_symmetry.space_group_name_H-M   'P 1'
#
loop_
_entity.id
_entity.type
_entity.pdbx_description
1 polymer ?
#
loop_
_entity_poly.entity_id
_entity_poly.type
_entity_poly.pdbx_seq_one_letter_code
_entity_poly.pdbx_strand_id
1 'polypeptide(L)'
;LPGATFELWEETNGREGLQTGGSDPDTRVGTSCTTNGAGRCSFGDLDHGTYYLRETGVPDGYVLPGDPVSGPYVVSGDQEVV
;
A
#
# COMPACT_ATOMS: atom_id res chain seq x y z
N LEU A 1 -15.85 -1.28 -0.07
CA LEU A 1 -16.03 -2.53 0.69
C LEU A 1 -15.33 -2.40 2.04
N PRO A 2 -16.04 -2.46 3.19
CA PRO A 2 -15.43 -2.45 4.53
C PRO A 2 -14.68 -3.75 4.83
N GLY A 3 -13.61 -3.69 5.65
CA GLY A 3 -12.92 -4.86 6.19
C GLY A 3 -11.74 -5.39 5.38
N ALA A 4 -11.36 -4.75 4.28
CA ALA A 4 -10.11 -5.05 3.58
C ALA A 4 -8.94 -4.34 4.26
N THR A 5 -7.82 -5.01 4.46
CA THR A 5 -6.65 -4.49 5.19
C THR A 5 -5.45 -4.37 4.26
N PHE A 6 -4.83 -3.20 4.26
CA PHE A 6 -3.68 -2.86 3.42
C PHE A 6 -2.48 -2.46 4.24
N GLU A 7 -1.30 -2.79 3.74
CA GLU A 7 -0.03 -2.24 4.18
C GLU A 7 0.51 -1.30 3.10
N LEU A 8 1.15 -0.21 3.51
CA LEU A 8 1.87 0.68 2.62
C LEU A 8 3.37 0.42 2.75
N TRP A 9 4.04 0.36 1.62
CA TRP A 9 5.49 0.14 1.53
C TRP A 9 6.10 1.18 0.60
N GLU A 10 7.22 1.76 1.01
CA GLU A 10 8.04 2.67 0.21
C GLU A 10 9.17 1.89 -0.45
N GLU A 11 9.35 2.10 -1.75
CA GLU A 11 10.49 1.62 -2.51
C GLU A 11 11.78 2.29 -2.00
N THR A 12 12.68 1.50 -1.43
CA THR A 12 13.90 2.03 -0.80
C THR A 12 15.18 1.33 -1.22
N ASN A 13 15.09 0.27 -2.03
CA ASN A 13 16.24 -0.55 -2.41
C ASN A 13 16.58 -0.49 -3.92
N GLY A 14 15.71 0.15 -4.71
CA GLY A 14 15.88 0.41 -6.14
C GLY A 14 15.62 -0.80 -7.04
N ARG A 15 14.98 -1.87 -6.54
CA ARG A 15 14.63 -3.06 -7.33
C ARG A 15 13.16 -2.99 -7.72
N GLU A 16 12.83 -3.57 -8.87
CA GLU A 16 11.46 -3.53 -9.37
C GLU A 16 10.52 -4.43 -8.56
N GLY A 17 9.34 -3.89 -8.21
CA GLY A 17 8.31 -4.58 -7.44
C GLY A 17 8.51 -4.46 -5.93
N LEU A 18 7.58 -5.00 -5.15
CA LEU A 18 7.65 -4.97 -3.69
C LEU A 18 8.51 -6.13 -3.14
N GLN A 19 9.47 -5.84 -2.26
CA GLN A 19 10.19 -6.84 -1.45
C GLN A 19 9.95 -6.61 0.05
N THR A 20 9.13 -7.47 0.67
CA THR A 20 8.80 -7.36 2.10
C THR A 20 9.77 -8.07 3.05
N GLY A 21 10.82 -8.70 2.51
CA GLY A 21 11.81 -9.45 3.29
C GLY A 21 13.10 -9.71 2.52
N GLY A 22 14.06 -10.35 3.17
CA GLY A 22 15.41 -10.55 2.64
C GLY A 22 16.43 -9.62 3.29
N SER A 23 17.60 -9.48 2.69
CA SER A 23 18.70 -8.67 3.23
C SER A 23 18.57 -7.17 2.99
N ASP A 24 17.68 -6.79 2.08
CA ASP A 24 17.52 -5.42 1.57
C ASP A 24 16.06 -5.22 1.10
N PRO A 25 15.09 -5.28 2.02
CA PRO A 25 13.67 -5.11 1.70
C PRO A 25 13.28 -3.64 1.56
N ASP A 26 12.12 -3.41 0.97
CA ASP A 26 11.42 -2.12 1.01
C ASP A 26 11.00 -1.76 2.43
N THR A 27 10.73 -0.47 2.65
CA THR A 27 10.40 0.04 3.98
C THR A 27 8.89 0.08 4.18
N ARG A 28 8.39 -0.63 5.21
CA ARG A 28 6.98 -0.53 5.60
C ARG A 28 6.69 0.83 6.22
N VAL A 29 5.65 1.51 5.73
CA VAL A 29 5.24 2.83 6.20
C VAL A 29 4.05 2.68 7.17
N GLY A 30 4.20 3.24 8.37
CA GLY A 30 3.13 3.33 9.35
C GLY A 30 2.56 1.99 9.79
N THR A 31 1.26 1.98 10.14
CA THR A 31 0.49 0.78 10.51
C THR A 31 -0.41 0.32 9.37
N SER A 32 -0.88 -0.93 9.42
CA SER A 32 -1.86 -1.41 8.44
C SER A 32 -3.16 -0.61 8.54
N CYS A 33 -3.82 -0.41 7.42
CA CYS A 33 -5.04 0.37 7.32
C CYS A 33 -6.19 -0.51 6.82
N THR A 34 -7.30 -0.54 7.57
CA THR A 34 -8.50 -1.32 7.22
C THR A 34 -9.59 -0.41 6.70
N THR A 35 -10.22 -0.80 5.59
CA THR A 35 -11.31 -0.03 5.00
C THR A 35 -12.50 0.07 5.96
N ASN A 36 -12.98 1.29 6.17
CA ASN A 36 -14.11 1.59 7.03
C ASN A 36 -15.46 1.25 6.38
N GLY A 37 -16.58 1.59 7.03
CA GLY A 37 -17.94 1.35 6.53
C GLY A 37 -18.25 1.93 5.13
N ALA A 38 -17.53 2.99 4.72
CA ALA A 38 -17.63 3.56 3.37
C ALA A 38 -16.68 2.88 2.36
N GLY A 39 -15.94 1.86 2.78
CA GLY A 39 -14.93 1.17 1.99
C GLY A 39 -13.65 1.98 1.78
N ARG A 40 -13.37 2.95 2.65
CA ARG A 40 -12.22 3.85 2.52
C ARG A 40 -11.19 3.58 3.61
N CYS A 41 -9.93 3.67 3.21
CA CYS A 41 -8.73 3.62 4.02
C CYS A 41 -7.80 4.70 3.45
N SER A 42 -7.03 5.39 4.29
CA SER A 42 -6.14 6.47 3.87
C SER A 42 -4.81 6.39 4.61
N PHE A 43 -3.72 6.56 3.86
CA PHE A 43 -2.39 6.84 4.38
C PHE A 43 -2.15 8.35 4.17
N GLY A 44 -1.88 9.08 5.25
CA GLY A 44 -1.67 10.52 5.22
C GLY A 44 -0.20 10.89 5.26
N ASP A 45 0.12 12.12 4.86
CA ASP A 45 1.43 12.76 5.00
C ASP A 45 2.59 11.92 4.46
N LEU A 46 2.44 11.43 3.23
CA LEU A 46 3.51 10.70 2.54
C LEU A 46 4.52 11.68 1.95
N ASP A 47 5.80 11.40 2.20
CA ASP A 47 6.89 12.08 1.51
C ASP A 47 6.87 11.76 0.00
N HIS A 48 7.66 12.50 -0.77
CA HIS A 48 7.83 12.17 -2.19
C HIS A 48 8.57 10.86 -2.32
N GLY A 49 8.00 9.95 -3.10
CA GLY A 49 8.55 8.60 -3.20
C GLY A 49 7.74 7.71 -4.14
N THR A 50 8.18 6.47 -4.23
CA THR A 50 7.47 5.41 -4.94
C THR A 50 6.95 4.41 -3.93
N TYR A 51 5.68 4.05 -4.02
CA TYR A 51 5.01 3.23 -3.02
C TYR A 51 4.29 2.04 -3.63
N TYR A 52 4.14 0.99 -2.83
CA TYR A 52 3.31 -0.17 -3.11
C TYR A 52 2.26 -0.34 -2.02
N LEU A 53 1.08 -0.79 -2.43
CA LEU A 53 0.07 -1.31 -1.51
C LEU A 53 0.13 -2.82 -1.53
N ARG A 54 0.05 -3.42 -0.35
CA ARG A 54 -0.11 -4.86 -0.18
C ARG A 54 -1.38 -5.15 0.58
N GLU A 55 -2.35 -5.80 -0.08
CA GLU A 55 -3.54 -6.32 0.58
C GLU A 55 -3.15 -7.52 1.46
N THR A 56 -3.51 -7.49 2.73
CA THR A 56 -3.12 -8.51 3.73
C THR A 56 -4.32 -9.13 4.43
N GLY A 57 -5.49 -8.54 4.26
CA GLY A 57 -6.75 -9.05 4.80
C GLY A 57 -7.89 -8.69 3.87
N VAL A 58 -8.85 -9.60 3.76
CA VAL A 58 -10.09 -9.39 3.02
C VAL A 58 -11.29 -9.59 3.95
N PRO A 59 -12.46 -9.02 3.63
CA PRO A 59 -13.68 -9.25 4.39
C PRO A 59 -14.15 -10.70 4.29
N ASP A 60 -15.00 -11.12 5.23
CA ASP A 60 -15.61 -12.44 5.21
C ASP A 60 -16.35 -12.72 3.88
N GLY A 61 -16.14 -13.91 3.34
CA GLY A 61 -16.72 -14.33 2.06
C GLY A 61 -15.93 -13.90 0.83
N TYR A 62 -14.83 -13.17 0.99
CA TYR A 62 -13.89 -12.82 -0.07
C TYR A 62 -12.61 -13.65 0.02
N VAL A 63 -11.91 -13.74 -1.11
CA VAL A 63 -10.62 -14.42 -1.21
C VAL A 63 -9.56 -13.38 -1.50
N LEU A 64 -8.45 -13.43 -0.77
CA LEU A 64 -7.29 -12.59 -1.04
C LEU A 64 -6.78 -12.88 -2.46
N PRO A 65 -6.51 -11.86 -3.29
CA PRO A 65 -6.03 -12.08 -4.65
C PRO A 65 -4.68 -12.80 -4.65
N GLY A 66 -4.44 -13.56 -5.73
CA GLY A 66 -3.18 -14.32 -5.90
C GLY A 66 -1.96 -13.41 -6.01
N ASP A 67 -2.14 -12.22 -6.58
CA ASP A 67 -1.19 -11.11 -6.47
C ASP A 67 -1.83 -10.01 -5.59
N PRO A 68 -1.42 -9.91 -4.32
CA PRO A 68 -1.96 -8.91 -3.39
C PRO A 68 -1.27 -7.56 -3.48
N VAL A 69 -0.34 -7.36 -4.42
CA VAL A 69 0.44 -6.13 -4.52
C VAL A 69 -0.09 -5.27 -5.65
N SER A 70 -0.17 -3.96 -5.40
CA SER A 70 -0.46 -2.97 -6.44
C SER A 70 0.50 -1.77 -6.35
N GLY A 71 0.76 -1.16 -7.50
CA GLY A 71 1.76 -0.09 -7.67
C GLY A 71 2.70 -0.40 -8.86
N PRO A 72 3.80 0.36 -9.01
CA PRO A 72 4.21 1.47 -8.14
C PRO A 72 3.28 2.69 -8.24
N TYR A 73 3.06 3.36 -7.12
CA TYR A 73 2.41 4.67 -7.04
C TYR A 73 3.47 5.73 -6.77
N VAL A 74 3.63 6.68 -7.68
CA VAL A 74 4.54 7.81 -7.48
C VAL A 74 3.79 8.92 -6.76
N VAL A 75 4.30 9.33 -5.61
CA VAL A 75 3.88 10.53 -4.90
C VAL A 75 4.89 11.62 -5.28
N SER A 76 4.50 12.48 -6.20
CA SER A 76 5.15 13.76 -6.48
C SER A 76 4.25 14.87 -5.92
N GLY A 77 4.83 15.95 -5.41
CA GLY A 77 4.13 17.05 -4.69
C GLY A 77 3.16 17.88 -5.54
N ASP A 78 2.66 17.31 -6.61
CA ASP A 78 1.81 17.89 -7.64
C ASP A 78 0.44 17.24 -7.55
N GLN A 79 -0.27 17.52 -6.45
CA GLN A 79 -1.72 17.59 -6.55
C GLN A 79 -2.04 18.78 -7.48
N GLU A 80 -2.13 18.52 -8.78
CA GLU A 80 -2.80 19.43 -9.70
C GLU A 80 -4.28 19.47 -9.29
N VAL A 81 -4.61 20.49 -8.50
CA VAL A 81 -5.99 20.92 -8.28
C VAL A 81 -6.50 21.48 -9.60
N VAL A 82 -7.20 20.66 -10.38
CA VAL A 82 -8.05 21.12 -11.49
C VAL A 82 -9.36 21.66 -10.93
#